data_AF-A0A452YBS8-F1
#
_entry.id   AF-A0A452YBS8-F1
#
_cell.length_a   1.000
_cell.length_b   1.000
_cell.length_c   1.000
_cell.angle_alpha   90.00
_cell.angle_beta   90.00
_cell.angle_gamma   90.00
#
_symmetry.space_group_name_H-M   'P 1'
#
loop_
_entity.id
_entity.type
_entity.pdbx_description
1 polymer ?
#
loop_
_entity_poly.entity_id
_entity_poly.type
_entity_poly.pdbx_seq_one_letter_code
_entity_poly.pdbx_strand_id
1 'polypeptide(L)'
;MFSSDGYAFPETYYLGSRRARDVVYRVLSAACEDGDLSIEEAIDAVEDIFRRNASDLYKLNVANGSIHQKTMIADSTIASSCVEQDVLFVRIVWNDASGQHRCRVVPAGRFYEIARNKGVGLTFASMGMTSFCDGPADGTNLTGVGEIRLMPDMSTLLRLPWSTREEMVIADMQIRPGEAWEYCPRYVLRKVTKVLLDEFNVTMKAGFENEFYLRRKLVR
;
A
#
# COMPACT_ATOMS: atom_id res chain seq x y z
N MET A 1 -3.84 -15.38 -14.08
CA MET A 1 -3.75 -15.84 -12.68
C MET A 1 -4.82 -16.91 -12.48
N PHE A 2 -4.65 -17.83 -11.55
CA PHE A 2 -5.74 -18.72 -11.10
C PHE A 2 -5.97 -18.40 -9.62
N SER A 3 -7.22 -18.25 -9.20
CA SER A 3 -7.54 -18.08 -7.78
C SER A 3 -7.77 -19.46 -7.18
N SER A 4 -7.12 -19.78 -6.07
CA SER A 4 -7.25 -21.10 -5.43
C SER A 4 -8.59 -21.29 -4.71
N ASP A 5 -9.23 -20.19 -4.35
CA ASP A 5 -10.50 -20.11 -3.61
C ASP A 5 -11.74 -20.17 -4.54
N GLY A 6 -11.56 -19.99 -5.84
CA GLY A 6 -12.65 -20.02 -6.84
C GLY A 6 -13.07 -21.42 -7.31
N TYR A 7 -12.55 -22.51 -6.75
CA TYR A 7 -12.73 -23.84 -7.31
C TYR A 7 -13.20 -24.89 -6.29
N ALA A 8 -14.39 -25.44 -6.53
CA ALA A 8 -15.01 -26.46 -5.67
C ALA A 8 -14.39 -27.86 -5.78
N PHE A 9 -13.56 -28.12 -6.80
CA PHE A 9 -13.03 -29.46 -7.11
C PHE A 9 -11.49 -29.52 -7.03
N PRO A 10 -10.91 -30.53 -6.35
CA PRO A 10 -9.45 -30.69 -6.25
C PRO A 10 -8.71 -30.75 -7.59
N GLU A 11 -9.33 -31.31 -8.62
CA GLU A 11 -8.77 -31.44 -9.97
C GLU A 11 -8.57 -30.08 -10.63
N THR A 12 -9.52 -29.16 -10.44
CA THR A 12 -9.39 -27.79 -10.96
C THR A 12 -8.30 -27.01 -10.26
N TYR A 13 -8.12 -27.22 -8.94
CA TYR A 13 -6.99 -26.66 -8.20
C TYR A 13 -5.65 -27.18 -8.75
N TYR A 14 -5.53 -28.50 -8.96
CA TYR A 14 -4.32 -29.10 -9.53
C TYR A 14 -4.02 -28.54 -10.93
N LEU A 15 -5.02 -28.49 -11.81
CA LEU A 15 -4.86 -27.96 -13.17
C LEU A 15 -4.49 -26.47 -13.17
N GLY A 16 -5.12 -25.66 -12.31
CA GLY A 16 -4.79 -24.25 -12.14
C GLY A 16 -3.35 -24.05 -11.69
N SER A 17 -2.95 -24.78 -10.65
CA SER A 17 -1.58 -24.75 -10.11
C SER A 17 -0.53 -25.17 -11.13
N ARG A 18 -0.80 -26.19 -11.94
CA ARG A 18 0.11 -26.63 -13.01
C ARG A 18 0.22 -25.57 -14.10
N ARG A 19 -0.91 -25.06 -14.59
CA ARG A 19 -0.95 -24.04 -15.66
C ARG A 19 -0.28 -22.74 -15.23
N ALA A 20 -0.42 -22.33 -13.98
CA ALA A 20 0.23 -21.12 -13.47
C ALA A 20 1.76 -21.24 -13.52
N ARG A 21 2.32 -22.37 -13.10
CA ARG A 21 3.77 -22.62 -13.22
C ARG A 21 4.24 -22.60 -14.66
N ASP A 22 3.50 -23.23 -15.57
CA ASP A 22 3.82 -23.23 -17.01
C ASP A 22 3.81 -21.81 -17.59
N VAL A 23 2.82 -20.98 -17.22
CA VAL A 23 2.71 -19.59 -17.69
C VAL A 23 3.84 -18.73 -17.14
N VAL A 24 4.10 -18.81 -15.83
CA VAL A 24 5.19 -18.04 -15.20
C VAL A 24 6.54 -18.45 -15.78
N TYR A 25 6.78 -19.74 -15.99
CA TYR A 25 7.98 -20.24 -16.67
C TYR A 25 8.15 -19.60 -18.05
N ARG A 26 7.12 -19.67 -18.92
CA ARG A 26 7.19 -19.11 -20.28
C ARG A 26 7.45 -17.61 -20.29
N VAL A 27 6.79 -16.86 -19.40
CA VAL A 27 6.93 -15.40 -19.32
C VAL A 27 8.34 -15.03 -18.86
N LEU A 28 8.85 -15.66 -17.80
CA LEU A 28 10.17 -15.34 -17.28
C LEU A 28 11.29 -15.85 -18.19
N SER A 29 11.12 -17.01 -18.84
CA SER A 29 12.07 -17.48 -19.86
C SER A 29 12.16 -16.50 -21.03
N ALA A 30 11.03 -16.02 -21.54
CA ALA A 30 11.02 -15.00 -22.59
C ALA A 30 11.69 -13.69 -22.13
N ALA A 31 11.45 -13.25 -20.89
CA ALA A 31 12.12 -12.08 -20.33
C ALA A 31 13.65 -12.26 -20.22
N CYS A 32 14.12 -13.46 -19.88
CA CYS A 32 15.55 -13.78 -19.89
C CYS A 32 16.14 -13.80 -21.31
N GLU A 33 15.42 -14.36 -22.28
CA GLU A 33 15.83 -14.39 -23.70
C GLU A 33 15.89 -12.98 -24.30
N ASP A 34 14.95 -12.11 -23.95
CA ASP A 34 14.90 -10.70 -24.36
C ASP A 34 15.95 -9.83 -23.62
N GLY A 35 16.62 -10.36 -22.60
CA GLY A 35 17.62 -9.67 -21.80
C GLY A 35 17.05 -8.69 -20.76
N ASP A 36 15.74 -8.76 -20.49
CA ASP A 36 15.06 -7.94 -19.49
C ASP A 36 15.40 -8.36 -18.05
N LEU A 37 15.72 -9.65 -17.85
CA LEU A 37 16.10 -10.24 -16.55
C LEU A 37 17.26 -11.22 -16.73
N SER A 38 18.11 -11.35 -15.71
CA SER A 38 19.01 -12.49 -15.57
C SER A 38 18.27 -13.75 -15.11
N ILE A 39 18.90 -14.92 -15.30
CA ILE A 39 18.35 -16.19 -14.82
C ILE A 39 18.17 -16.19 -13.30
N GLU A 40 19.10 -15.58 -12.56
CA GLU A 40 19.03 -15.48 -11.10
C GLU A 40 17.84 -14.61 -10.66
N GLU A 41 17.66 -13.44 -11.28
CA GLU A 41 16.52 -12.56 -11.01
C GLU A 41 15.19 -13.23 -11.36
N ALA A 42 15.14 -14.04 -12.42
CA ALA A 42 13.95 -14.81 -12.77
C ALA A 42 13.63 -15.89 -11.73
N ILE A 43 14.64 -16.60 -11.20
CA ILE A 43 14.44 -17.59 -10.13
C ILE A 43 13.92 -16.91 -8.86
N ASP A 44 14.51 -15.78 -8.49
CA ASP A 44 14.05 -14.98 -7.36
C ASP A 44 12.60 -14.52 -7.55
N ALA A 45 12.25 -14.03 -8.74
CA ALA A 45 10.88 -13.62 -9.06
C ALA A 45 9.88 -14.78 -8.91
N VAL A 46 10.23 -16.01 -9.30
CA VAL A 46 9.37 -17.19 -9.10
C VAL A 46 9.12 -17.45 -7.61
N GLU A 47 10.18 -17.43 -6.81
CA GLU A 47 10.09 -17.63 -5.36
C GLU A 47 9.25 -16.55 -4.69
N ASP A 48 9.37 -15.31 -5.13
CA ASP A 48 8.55 -14.18 -4.67
C ASP A 48 7.08 -14.35 -5.03
N ILE A 49 6.79 -14.66 -6.30
CA ILE A 49 5.43 -14.81 -6.82
C ILE A 49 4.67 -15.92 -6.10
N PHE A 50 5.29 -17.09 -5.90
CA PHE A 50 4.59 -18.26 -5.37
C PHE A 50 4.71 -18.46 -3.87
N ARG A 51 5.64 -17.78 -3.18
CA ARG A 51 5.93 -18.06 -1.77
C ARG A 51 6.30 -16.84 -0.93
N ARG A 52 7.46 -16.23 -1.17
CA ARG A 52 8.06 -15.26 -0.23
C ARG A 52 7.13 -14.07 0.02
N ASN A 53 6.51 -13.51 -1.04
CA ASN A 53 5.59 -12.38 -0.89
C ASN A 53 4.40 -12.69 0.03
N ALA A 54 3.75 -13.84 -0.15
CA ALA A 54 2.61 -14.22 0.69
C ALA A 54 3.05 -14.54 2.12
N SER A 55 4.17 -15.24 2.29
CA SER A 55 4.74 -15.54 3.60
C SER A 55 5.07 -14.28 4.39
N ASP A 56 5.67 -13.28 3.74
CA ASP A 56 6.05 -12.02 4.37
C ASP A 56 4.82 -11.14 4.63
N LEU A 57 3.93 -11.00 3.64
CA LEU A 57 2.72 -10.16 3.75
C LEU A 57 1.77 -10.65 4.84
N TYR A 58 1.49 -11.96 4.87
CA TYR A 58 0.57 -12.56 5.84
C TYR A 58 1.27 -13.06 7.10
N LYS A 59 2.59 -12.86 7.21
CA LYS A 59 3.43 -13.33 8.33
C LYS A 59 3.26 -14.84 8.58
N LEU A 60 3.15 -15.63 7.51
CA LEU A 60 2.94 -17.09 7.53
C LEU A 60 4.25 -17.85 7.79
N ASN A 61 5.23 -17.25 8.48
CA ASN A 61 6.47 -17.90 8.87
C ASN A 61 6.19 -18.99 9.90
N VAL A 62 5.68 -20.12 9.42
CA VAL A 62 5.59 -21.37 10.16
C VAL A 62 7.00 -21.96 10.17
N ALA A 63 7.77 -21.61 11.19
CA ALA A 63 8.94 -22.40 11.55
C ALA A 63 8.46 -23.84 11.78
N ASN A 64 9.08 -24.80 11.09
CA ASN A 64 8.88 -26.24 11.27
C ASN A 64 8.59 -26.59 12.75
N GLY A 65 7.32 -26.84 13.08
CA GLY A 65 6.91 -27.57 14.28
C GLY A 65 7.08 -26.88 15.65
N SER A 66 7.33 -25.58 15.75
CA SER A 66 7.24 -24.89 17.05
C SER A 66 6.65 -23.49 16.90
N ILE A 67 5.49 -23.27 17.54
CA ILE A 67 4.93 -21.94 17.76
C ILE A 67 5.77 -21.28 18.85
N HIS A 68 6.99 -20.88 18.51
CA HIS A 68 7.60 -19.75 19.19
C HIS A 68 7.11 -18.51 18.48
N GLN A 69 5.98 -17.98 18.95
CA GLN A 69 5.69 -16.54 18.85
C GLN A 69 6.83 -15.79 19.54
N LYS A 70 7.97 -15.65 18.86
CA LYS A 70 8.78 -14.47 19.03
C LYS A 70 8.11 -13.46 18.12
N THR A 71 7.04 -12.85 18.63
CA THR A 71 6.62 -11.56 18.14
C THR A 71 7.84 -10.67 18.34
N MET A 72 8.72 -10.59 17.35
CA MET A 72 9.41 -9.35 17.11
C MET A 72 8.32 -8.39 16.64
N ILE A 73 7.52 -7.93 17.61
CA ILE A 73 7.39 -6.51 17.76
C ILE A 73 8.86 -6.11 17.88
N ALA A 74 9.45 -5.74 16.75
CA ALA A 74 10.48 -4.73 16.84
C ALA A 74 9.75 -3.65 17.63
N ASP A 75 10.08 -3.52 18.90
CA ASP A 75 9.81 -2.33 19.66
C ASP A 75 10.46 -1.24 18.83
N SER A 76 9.72 -0.72 17.86
CA SER A 76 10.03 0.50 17.16
C SER A 76 9.67 1.63 18.12
N THR A 77 10.23 1.55 19.34
CA THR A 77 10.88 2.71 19.91
C THR A 77 11.99 3.02 18.93
N ILE A 78 11.64 3.67 17.82
CA ILE A 78 12.59 4.25 16.89
C ILE A 78 13.39 5.19 17.77
N ALA A 79 14.59 4.75 18.15
CA ALA A 79 15.57 5.61 18.76
C ALA A 79 15.70 6.80 17.80
N SER A 80 15.20 7.94 18.27
CA SER A 80 14.88 9.15 17.52
C SER A 80 16.13 9.90 17.00
N SER A 81 17.20 9.21 16.59
CA SER A 81 18.45 9.92 16.30
C SER A 81 19.41 9.30 15.29
N CYS A 82 19.10 8.18 14.62
CA CYS A 82 20.10 7.57 13.72
C CYS A 82 19.60 7.15 12.32
N VAL A 83 18.29 7.10 12.07
CA VAL A 83 17.72 6.64 10.78
C VAL A 83 17.40 7.80 9.81
N GLU A 84 17.47 9.05 10.30
CA GLU A 84 17.04 10.27 9.60
C GLU A 84 18.06 10.82 8.58
N GLN A 85 19.34 10.41 8.63
CA GLN A 85 20.39 11.05 7.83
C GLN A 85 20.40 10.66 6.34
N ASP A 86 19.85 9.50 5.97
CA ASP A 86 19.85 9.01 4.58
C ASP A 86 18.53 9.27 3.82
N VAL A 87 17.48 9.70 4.51
CA VAL A 87 16.17 9.97 3.88
C VAL A 87 16.18 11.39 3.32
N LEU A 88 15.89 11.52 2.04
CA LEU A 88 15.76 12.82 1.38
C LEU A 88 14.33 13.32 1.40
N PHE A 89 13.36 12.42 1.21
CA PHE A 89 11.95 12.78 1.07
C PHE A 89 11.01 11.81 1.76
N VAL A 90 9.90 12.34 2.24
CA VAL A 90 8.77 11.57 2.76
C VAL A 90 7.53 11.85 1.90
N ARG A 91 6.94 10.78 1.38
CA ARG A 91 5.70 10.77 0.59
C ARG A 91 4.50 10.66 1.51
N ILE A 92 3.69 11.70 1.58
CA ILE A 92 2.43 11.70 2.32
C ILE A 92 1.32 11.31 1.35
N VAL A 93 0.72 10.14 1.56
CA VAL A 93 -0.23 9.50 0.64
C VAL A 93 -1.65 9.54 1.19
N TRP A 94 -2.61 9.81 0.31
CA TRP A 94 -4.05 9.70 0.59
C TRP A 94 -4.79 9.15 -0.63
N ASN A 95 -6.03 8.70 -0.42
CA ASN A 95 -6.92 8.26 -1.49
C ASN A 95 -8.01 9.31 -1.72
N ASP A 96 -8.24 9.67 -2.97
CA ASP A 96 -9.34 10.54 -3.37
C ASP A 96 -10.65 9.77 -3.67
N ALA A 97 -11.73 10.49 -3.97
CA ALA A 97 -13.02 9.89 -4.28
C ALA A 97 -13.03 9.09 -5.60
N SER A 98 -12.03 9.28 -6.46
CA SER A 98 -11.88 8.53 -7.71
C SER A 98 -11.10 7.22 -7.54
N GLY A 99 -10.70 6.89 -6.30
CA GLY A 99 -9.90 5.72 -5.98
C GLY A 99 -8.42 5.87 -6.34
N GLN A 100 -7.97 7.08 -6.68
CA GLN A 100 -6.57 7.33 -7.02
C GLN A 100 -5.75 7.59 -5.76
N HIS A 101 -4.58 6.96 -5.70
CA HIS A 101 -3.58 7.23 -4.67
C HIS A 101 -2.83 8.51 -5.04
N ARG A 102 -3.05 9.57 -4.27
CA ARG A 102 -2.42 10.88 -4.46
C ARG A 102 -1.30 11.07 -3.44
N CYS A 103 -0.36 11.96 -3.75
CA CYS A 103 0.84 12.14 -2.93
C CYS A 103 1.27 13.61 -2.85
N ARG A 104 1.79 14.01 -1.68
CA ARG A 104 2.62 15.20 -1.47
C ARG A 104 3.99 14.74 -0.98
N VAL A 105 5.03 15.18 -1.67
CA VAL A 105 6.42 14.87 -1.30
C VAL A 105 6.97 16.03 -0.48
N VAL A 106 7.50 15.73 0.70
CA VAL A 106 8.07 16.71 1.64
C VAL A 106 9.53 16.36 1.92
N PRO A 107 10.48 17.32 1.92
CA PRO A 107 11.85 17.05 2.34
C PRO A 107 11.89 16.50 3.77
N ALA A 108 12.75 15.52 4.02
CA ALA A 108 12.80 14.78 5.29
C ALA A 108 12.91 15.69 6.52
N GLY A 109 13.82 16.67 6.51
CA GLY A 109 13.97 17.63 7.61
C GLY A 109 12.66 18.37 7.92
N ARG A 110 11.99 18.92 6.89
CA ARG A 110 10.69 19.58 7.06
C ARG A 110 9.60 18.62 7.53
N PHE A 111 9.65 17.36 7.09
CA PHE A 111 8.68 16.35 7.51
C PHE A 111 8.80 16.06 9.01
N TYR A 112 9.98 15.69 9.48
CA TYR A 112 10.17 15.30 10.88
C TYR A 112 10.10 16.49 11.85
N GLU A 113 10.54 17.68 11.44
CA GLU A 113 10.46 18.87 12.28
C GLU A 113 9.03 19.40 12.39
N ILE A 114 8.26 19.40 11.29
CA ILE A 114 7.00 20.14 11.19
C ILE A 114 5.84 19.25 10.73
N ALA A 115 5.95 18.66 9.54
CA ALA A 115 4.79 18.08 8.86
C ALA A 115 4.21 16.86 9.59
N ARG A 116 5.03 16.06 10.28
CA ARG A 116 4.56 14.90 11.06
C ARG A 116 3.54 15.29 12.14
N ASN A 117 3.68 16.48 12.71
CA ASN A 117 2.87 16.95 13.83
C ASN A 117 1.79 17.95 13.42
N LYS A 118 2.05 18.79 12.40
CA LYS A 118 1.12 19.84 11.95
C LYS A 118 0.35 19.48 10.68
N GLY A 119 0.74 18.40 10.02
CA GLY A 119 0.23 18.00 8.72
C GLY A 119 0.63 18.93 7.58
N VAL A 120 0.10 18.63 6.40
CA VAL A 120 0.27 19.43 5.17
C VAL A 120 -1.09 19.91 4.68
N GLY A 121 -1.18 21.18 4.25
CA GLY A 121 -2.40 21.73 3.68
C GLY A 121 -2.77 21.03 2.37
N LEU A 122 -4.06 20.73 2.19
CA LEU A 122 -4.62 20.21 0.95
C LEU A 122 -5.98 20.88 0.68
N THR A 123 -6.21 21.32 -0.56
CA THR A 123 -7.47 21.96 -0.95
C THR A 123 -8.60 20.94 -1.08
N PHE A 124 -9.84 21.36 -0.80
CA PHE A 124 -11.03 20.51 -0.89
C PHE A 124 -11.22 19.90 -2.29
N ALA A 125 -10.88 20.64 -3.34
CA ALA A 125 -10.89 20.18 -4.73
C ALA A 125 -10.17 18.84 -4.94
N SER A 126 -9.19 18.50 -4.11
CA SER A 126 -8.44 17.25 -4.24
C SER A 126 -9.31 16.00 -4.12
N MET A 127 -10.44 16.07 -3.41
CA MET A 127 -11.43 14.99 -3.35
C MET A 127 -12.43 15.01 -4.51
N GLY A 128 -12.53 16.12 -5.23
CA GLY A 128 -13.39 16.25 -6.42
C GLY A 128 -12.69 15.83 -7.72
N MET A 129 -11.37 15.66 -7.72
CA MET A 129 -10.60 15.33 -8.92
C MET A 129 -11.07 14.02 -9.56
N THR A 130 -11.22 14.03 -10.88
CA THR A 130 -11.57 12.82 -11.62
C THR A 130 -10.34 11.99 -12.00
N SER A 131 -10.57 10.74 -12.42
CA SER A 131 -9.53 9.85 -12.92
C SER A 131 -9.22 10.05 -14.41
N PHE A 132 -10.11 10.69 -15.18
CA PHE A 132 -10.01 10.80 -16.64
C PHE A 132 -9.61 12.21 -17.13
N CYS A 133 -9.73 13.24 -16.29
CA CYS A 133 -9.29 14.59 -16.60
C CYS A 133 -8.61 15.26 -15.40
N ASP A 134 -7.78 16.27 -15.67
CA ASP A 134 -7.12 17.07 -14.63
C ASP A 134 -8.05 18.19 -14.15
N GLY A 135 -9.17 17.80 -13.54
CA GLY A 135 -10.15 18.75 -13.00
C GLY A 135 -11.15 18.10 -12.03
N PRO A 136 -11.78 18.90 -11.17
CA PRO A 136 -12.84 18.42 -10.30
C PRO A 136 -14.10 18.09 -11.13
N ALA A 137 -14.86 17.08 -10.70
CA ALA A 137 -16.16 16.78 -11.29
C ALA A 137 -17.18 17.89 -11.01
N ASP A 138 -18.03 18.16 -12.00
CA ASP A 138 -19.14 19.11 -11.90
C ASP A 138 -20.13 18.69 -10.80
N GLY A 139 -20.71 19.68 -10.13
CA GLY A 139 -21.74 19.45 -9.10
C GLY A 139 -21.24 18.90 -7.75
N THR A 140 -19.93 18.70 -7.58
CA THR A 140 -19.36 18.19 -6.31
C THR A 140 -19.33 19.22 -5.19
N ASN A 141 -19.37 20.52 -5.50
CA ASN A 141 -19.09 21.62 -4.58
C ASN A 141 -17.69 21.61 -3.93
N LEU A 142 -16.80 20.70 -4.36
CA LEU A 142 -15.42 20.59 -3.91
C LEU A 142 -14.54 21.47 -4.80
N THR A 143 -14.32 22.71 -4.38
CA THR A 143 -13.61 23.72 -5.16
C THR A 143 -12.22 24.02 -4.60
N GLY A 144 -11.48 24.95 -5.21
CA GLY A 144 -10.21 25.45 -4.68
C GLY A 144 -10.34 26.24 -3.37
N VAL A 145 -11.57 26.52 -2.92
CA VAL A 145 -11.83 27.21 -1.65
C VAL A 145 -11.94 26.17 -0.52
N GLY A 146 -11.20 26.41 0.56
CA GLY A 146 -11.14 25.51 1.72
C GLY A 146 -9.86 24.66 1.72
N GLU A 147 -9.35 24.42 2.92
CA GLU A 147 -8.14 23.63 3.15
C GLU A 147 -8.39 22.64 4.29
N ILE A 148 -7.98 21.39 4.08
CA ILE A 148 -7.81 20.39 5.12
C ILE A 148 -6.32 20.26 5.50
N ARG A 149 -6.07 19.57 6.61
CA ARG A 149 -4.76 19.03 6.98
C ARG A 149 -4.69 17.55 6.65
N LEU A 150 -3.71 17.17 5.85
CA LEU A 150 -3.21 15.80 5.75
C LEU A 150 -2.34 15.50 6.96
N MET A 151 -2.85 14.70 7.88
CA MET A 151 -2.17 14.33 9.13
C MET A 151 -1.53 12.95 8.98
N PRO A 152 -0.19 12.85 8.96
CA PRO A 152 0.51 11.58 8.80
C PRO A 152 0.23 10.61 9.94
N ASP A 153 -0.11 9.37 9.62
CA ASP A 153 -0.23 8.28 10.56
C ASP A 153 1.12 7.55 10.67
N MET A 154 1.91 7.93 11.68
CA MET A 154 3.27 7.41 11.86
C MET A 154 3.34 5.89 12.05
N SER A 155 2.23 5.23 12.42
CA SER A 155 2.16 3.76 12.49
C SER A 155 2.23 3.09 11.10
N THR A 156 2.03 3.87 10.03
CA THR A 156 2.09 3.41 8.64
C THR A 156 3.38 3.83 7.92
N LEU A 157 4.31 4.49 8.62
CA LEU A 157 5.57 4.92 8.03
C LEU A 157 6.36 3.70 7.55
N LEU A 158 6.78 3.74 6.29
CA LEU A 158 7.53 2.67 5.64
C LEU A 158 8.62 3.27 4.75
N ARG A 159 9.84 2.73 4.86
CA ARG A 159 10.91 3.00 3.88
C ARG A 159 10.66 2.22 2.60
N LEU A 160 10.71 2.90 1.45
CA LEU A 160 10.38 2.29 0.18
C LEU A 160 11.47 1.29 -0.25
N PRO A 161 11.13 0.01 -0.50
CA PRO A 161 12.12 -1.00 -0.91
C PRO A 161 12.84 -0.65 -2.22
N TRP A 162 12.15 0.00 -3.15
CA TRP A 162 12.68 0.39 -4.46
C TRP A 162 13.28 1.81 -4.50
N SER A 163 13.18 2.58 -3.41
CA SER A 163 13.80 3.91 -3.29
C SER A 163 14.27 4.11 -1.86
N THR A 164 15.51 3.68 -1.58
CA THR A 164 16.07 3.59 -0.23
C THR A 164 16.26 4.94 0.46
N ARG A 165 16.23 6.04 -0.30
CA ARG A 165 16.32 7.44 0.19
C ARG A 165 14.95 8.09 0.38
N GLU A 166 13.88 7.32 0.29
CA GLU A 166 12.51 7.81 0.42
C GLU A 166 11.68 6.95 1.37
N GLU A 167 10.78 7.62 2.07
CA GLU A 167 9.77 6.99 2.92
C GLU A 167 8.37 7.35 2.46
N MET A 168 7.39 6.55 2.87
CA MET A 168 5.98 6.74 2.59
C MET A 168 5.19 6.61 3.88
N VAL A 169 4.20 7.48 4.04
CA VAL A 169 3.28 7.48 5.17
C VAL A 169 1.87 7.76 4.68
N ILE A 170 0.89 7.02 5.19
CA ILE A 170 -0.52 7.27 4.90
C ILE A 170 -1.01 8.40 5.81
N ALA A 171 -1.82 9.31 5.26
CA ALA A 171 -2.40 10.41 6.04
C ALA A 171 -3.92 10.31 6.17
N ASP A 172 -4.41 10.77 7.32
CA ASP A 172 -5.82 11.10 7.52
C ASP A 172 -6.10 12.54 7.07
N MET A 173 -7.32 12.79 6.58
CA MET A 173 -7.77 14.12 6.20
C MET A 173 -8.59 14.73 7.32
N GLN A 174 -8.19 15.93 7.77
CA GLN A 174 -8.80 16.60 8.89
C GLN A 174 -9.14 18.05 8.55
N ILE A 175 -10.34 18.52 8.91
CA ILE A 175 -10.72 19.94 8.74
C ILE A 175 -9.78 20.83 9.56
N ARG A 176 -9.50 20.40 10.79
CA ARG A 176 -8.52 20.99 11.70
C ARG A 176 -7.81 19.84 12.42
N PRO A 177 -6.57 20.02 12.91
CA PRO A 177 -5.90 18.98 13.70
C PRO A 177 -6.79 18.47 14.84
N GLY A 178 -7.08 17.17 14.85
CA GLY A 178 -7.98 16.49 15.78
C GLY A 178 -9.43 16.32 15.29
N GLU A 179 -9.82 16.98 14.20
CA GLU A 179 -11.19 16.96 13.65
C GLU A 179 -11.20 16.37 12.24
N ALA A 180 -11.66 15.12 12.14
CA ALA A 180 -11.71 14.41 10.87
C ALA A 180 -12.64 15.07 9.86
N TRP A 181 -12.24 15.04 8.58
CA TRP A 181 -13.08 15.49 7.50
C TRP A 181 -14.04 14.38 7.06
N GLU A 182 -15.29 14.74 6.80
CA GLU A 182 -16.34 13.79 6.38
C GLU A 182 -16.01 13.03 5.08
N TYR A 183 -15.20 13.65 4.21
CA TYR A 183 -14.77 13.03 2.95
C TYR A 183 -13.52 12.14 3.10
N CYS A 184 -12.98 11.95 4.31
CA CYS A 184 -11.81 11.10 4.53
C CYS A 184 -12.19 9.60 4.47
N PRO A 185 -11.79 8.83 3.43
CA PRO A 185 -12.19 7.42 3.33
C PRO A 185 -11.60 6.55 4.46
N ARG A 186 -10.36 6.86 4.86
CA ARG A 186 -9.65 6.16 5.94
C ARG A 186 -10.31 6.37 7.31
N TYR A 187 -10.78 7.59 7.58
CA TYR A 187 -11.51 7.88 8.81
C TYR A 187 -12.85 7.14 8.87
N VAL A 188 -13.60 7.11 7.76
CA VAL A 188 -14.86 6.36 7.67
C VAL A 188 -14.62 4.87 7.95
N LEU A 189 -13.59 4.26 7.37
CA LEU A 189 -13.22 2.86 7.66
C LEU A 189 -12.93 2.65 9.15
N ARG A 190 -12.11 3.51 9.76
CA ARG A 190 -11.79 3.44 11.20
C ARG A 190 -13.04 3.56 12.06
N LYS A 191 -13.97 4.46 11.71
CA LYS A 191 -15.25 4.64 12.41
C LYS A 191 -16.09 3.36 12.33
N VAL A 192 -16.24 2.77 11.15
CA VAL A 192 -17.00 1.52 10.96
C VAL A 192 -16.37 0.37 11.74
N THR A 193 -15.05 0.18 11.67
CA THR A 193 -14.37 -0.87 12.44
C THR A 193 -14.52 -0.66 13.95
N LYS A 194 -14.51 0.58 14.42
CA LYS A 194 -14.77 0.90 15.83
C LYS A 194 -16.18 0.53 16.26
N VAL A 195 -17.19 0.84 15.45
CA VAL A 195 -18.59 0.43 15.72
C VAL A 195 -18.71 -1.09 15.82
N LEU A 196 -18.10 -1.83 14.88
CA LEU A 196 -18.11 -3.30 14.92
C LEU A 196 -17.51 -3.86 16.23
N LEU A 197 -16.44 -3.25 16.71
CA LEU A 197 -15.80 -3.66 17.96
C LEU A 197 -16.63 -3.25 19.18
N ASP A 198 -17.04 -1.99 19.28
CA ASP A 198 -17.66 -1.44 20.48
C ASP A 198 -19.09 -1.96 20.69
N GLU A 199 -19.88 -2.09 19.61
CA GLU A 199 -21.29 -2.49 19.69
C GLU A 199 -21.50 -3.99 19.57
N PHE A 200 -20.62 -4.69 18.84
CA PHE A 200 -20.79 -6.11 18.52
C PHE A 200 -19.64 -7.01 19.00
N ASN A 201 -18.56 -6.43 19.54
CA ASN A 201 -17.33 -7.16 19.90
C ASN A 201 -16.75 -7.98 18.73
N VAL A 202 -16.86 -7.46 17.50
CA VAL A 202 -16.36 -8.10 16.28
C VAL A 202 -15.19 -7.31 15.71
N THR A 203 -14.10 -8.01 15.38
CA THR A 203 -12.97 -7.45 14.64
C THR A 203 -12.99 -7.92 13.20
N MET A 204 -12.98 -6.98 12.24
CA MET A 204 -12.87 -7.28 10.82
C MET A 204 -11.42 -7.60 10.44
N LYS A 205 -11.21 -8.71 9.75
CA LYS A 205 -9.95 -9.05 9.06
C LYS A 205 -10.25 -9.19 7.58
N ALA A 206 -9.47 -8.54 6.73
CA ALA A 206 -9.65 -8.56 5.28
C ALA A 206 -8.31 -8.88 4.59
N GLY A 207 -8.38 -9.66 3.52
CA GLY A 207 -7.33 -9.87 2.54
C GLY A 207 -7.81 -9.36 1.18
N PHE A 208 -6.90 -8.85 0.36
CA PHE A 208 -7.21 -8.34 -0.97
C PHE A 208 -6.41 -9.15 -2.00
N GLU A 209 -7.09 -9.62 -3.04
CA GLU A 209 -6.46 -10.23 -4.20
C GLU A 209 -6.28 -9.17 -5.29
N ASN A 210 -5.06 -8.67 -5.44
CA ASN A 210 -4.75 -7.65 -6.42
C ASN A 210 -4.26 -8.30 -7.72
N GLU A 211 -5.11 -8.29 -8.74
CA GLU A 211 -4.74 -8.73 -10.08
C GLU A 211 -4.20 -7.57 -10.92
N PHE A 212 -3.16 -7.83 -11.72
CA PHE A 212 -2.60 -6.84 -12.63
C PHE A 212 -2.08 -7.51 -13.91
N TYR A 213 -1.95 -6.71 -14.97
CA TYR A 213 -1.38 -7.13 -16.25
C TYR A 213 -0.01 -6.48 -16.44
N LEU A 214 1.01 -7.31 -16.66
CA LEU A 214 2.29 -6.85 -17.20
C LEU A 214 2.17 -6.78 -18.72
N ARG A 215 2.43 -5.61 -19.28
CA ARG A 215 2.41 -5.38 -20.73
C ARG A 215 3.81 -4.98 -21.19
N ARG A 216 4.14 -5.34 -22.43
CA ARG A 216 5.37 -4.86 -23.09
C ARG A 216 5.40 -3.33 -23.03
N LYS A 217 6.53 -2.78 -22.60
CA LYS A 217 6.78 -1.34 -22.62
C LYS A 217 6.69 -0.86 -24.07
N LEU A 218 5.74 0.03 -24.35
CA LEU A 218 5.73 0.77 -25.61
C LEU A 218 6.78 1.86 -25.47
N VAL A 219 7.97 1.64 -26.03
CA VAL A 219 8.93 2.72 -26.23
C VAL A 219 8.35 3.61 -27.33
N ARG A 220 7.95 4.82 -26.96
CA ARG A 220 7.61 5.90 -27.90
C ARG A 220 8.79 6.85 -28.00
#